data_AF-A0A660WFH5-F1
#
_entry.id   AF-A0A660WFH5-F1
#
_cell.length_a   1.000
_cell.length_b   1.000
_cell.length_c   1.000
_cell.angle_alpha   90.00
_cell.angle_beta   90.00
_cell.angle_gamma   90.00
#
_symmetry.space_group_name_H-M   'P 1'
#
loop_
_entity.id
_entity.type
_entity.pdbx_description
1 polymer ?
#
loop_
_entity_poly.entity_id
_entity_poly.type
_entity_poly.pdbx_seq_one_letter_code
_entity_poly.pdbx_strand_id
1 'polypeptide(L)'
;MKARTDVLVEIRSAVETLLKNAAEFKDRFRKDPINWGDLHCTEVLYCLDDEGHERYQVHIAECDPACGELKRYIIESLQSHYDENDEFEVITEW
;
A
#
# COMPACT_ATOMS: atom_id res chain seq x y z
N MET A 1 -22.70 -5.35 6.18
CA MET A 1 -21.97 -4.31 5.42
C MET A 1 -21.07 -3.60 6.42
N LYS A 2 -19.75 -3.73 6.32
CA LYS A 2 -18.80 -2.93 7.13
C LYS A 2 -18.91 -1.47 6.68
N ALA A 3 -18.70 -0.50 7.57
CA ALA A 3 -18.65 0.90 7.14
C ALA A 3 -17.37 1.12 6.32
N ARG A 4 -17.41 2.01 5.32
CA ARG A 4 -16.25 2.27 4.45
C ARG A 4 -15.02 2.74 5.24
N THR A 5 -15.23 3.51 6.31
CA THR A 5 -14.18 3.90 7.24
C THR A 5 -13.49 2.72 7.91
N ASP A 6 -14.23 1.66 8.25
CA ASP A 6 -13.66 0.45 8.87
C ASP A 6 -12.71 -0.26 7.90
N VAL A 7 -13.07 -0.29 6.61
CA VAL A 7 -12.26 -0.89 5.55
C VAL A 7 -10.95 -0.12 5.35
N LEU A 8 -10.98 1.21 5.36
CA LEU A 8 -9.76 2.03 5.23
C LEU A 8 -8.78 1.78 6.39
N VAL A 9 -9.30 1.66 7.61
CA VAL A 9 -8.49 1.33 8.80
C VAL A 9 -7.90 -0.07 8.70
N GLU A 10 -8.68 -1.03 8.21
CA GLU A 10 -8.24 -2.41 7.98
C GLU A 10 -7.11 -2.49 6.94
N ILE A 11 -7.27 -1.82 5.79
CA ILE A 11 -6.26 -1.72 4.73
C ILE A 11 -4.98 -1.09 5.29
N ARG A 12 -5.10 0.05 6.00
CA ARG A 12 -3.93 0.71 6.61
C ARG A 12 -3.18 -0.24 7.55
N SER A 13 -3.90 -0.93 8.43
CA SER A 13 -3.29 -1.88 9.37
C SER A 13 -2.63 -3.07 8.65
N ALA A 14 -3.22 -3.53 7.54
CA ALA A 14 -2.64 -4.58 6.71
C ALA A 14 -1.35 -4.10 6.05
N VAL A 15 -1.35 -2.91 5.44
CA VAL A 15 -0.16 -2.30 4.82
C VAL A 15 0.95 -2.12 5.83
N GLU A 16 0.68 -1.59 7.02
CA GLU A 16 1.67 -1.48 8.11
C GLU A 16 2.31 -2.82 8.49
N THR A 17 1.52 -3.90 8.47
CA THR A 17 2.03 -5.25 8.72
C THR A 17 2.90 -5.74 7.57
N LEU A 18 2.49 -5.48 6.32
CA LEU A 18 3.26 -5.82 5.13
C LEU A 18 4.59 -5.08 5.07
N LEU A 19 4.62 -3.80 5.45
CA LEU A 19 5.84 -3.00 5.51
C LEU A 19 6.83 -3.56 6.53
N LYS A 20 6.35 -3.95 7.72
CA LYS A 20 7.17 -4.63 8.73
C LYS A 20 7.72 -5.96 8.21
N ASN A 21 6.88 -6.76 7.55
CA ASN A 21 7.32 -8.01 6.95
C ASN A 21 8.38 -7.76 5.86
N ALA A 22 8.17 -6.76 4.99
CA ALA A 22 9.12 -6.39 3.95
C ALA A 22 10.50 -6.03 4.51
N ALA A 23 10.56 -5.36 5.67
CA ALA A 23 11.80 -5.02 6.35
C ALA A 23 12.62 -6.25 6.77
N GLU A 24 11.96 -7.37 7.13
CA GLU A 24 12.62 -8.64 7.50
C GLU A 24 13.36 -9.28 6.31
N PHE A 25 12.97 -8.96 5.07
CA PHE A 25 13.60 -9.46 3.85
C PHE A 25 13.97 -8.32 2.88
N LYS A 26 14.46 -7.20 3.44
CA LYS A 26 14.86 -5.98 2.72
C LYS A 26 15.79 -6.21 1.52
N ASP A 27 16.59 -7.27 1.53
CA ASP A 27 17.50 -7.62 0.44
C ASP A 27 16.78 -7.92 -0.88
N ARG A 28 15.49 -8.30 -0.81
CA ARG A 28 14.62 -8.47 -1.99
C ARG A 28 14.33 -7.15 -2.71
N PHE A 29 14.39 -6.04 -2.00
CA PHE A 29 14.08 -4.69 -2.48
C PHE A 29 15.36 -3.83 -2.60
N ARG A 30 16.53 -4.45 -2.70
CA ARG A 30 17.84 -3.76 -2.69
C ARG A 30 18.03 -2.71 -3.80
N LYS A 31 17.15 -2.68 -4.80
CA LYS A 31 17.16 -1.69 -5.88
C LYS A 31 16.31 -0.47 -5.58
N ASP A 32 15.41 -0.58 -4.61
CA ASP A 32 14.49 0.47 -4.20
C ASP A 32 15.15 1.32 -3.09
N PRO A 33 15.27 2.65 -3.27
CA PRO A 33 15.73 3.55 -2.21
C PRO A 33 14.65 3.67 -1.13
N ILE A 34 14.86 3.01 0.00
CA ILE A 34 13.87 2.92 1.10
C ILE A 34 14.57 3.25 2.43
N ASN A 35 14.02 4.20 3.18
CA ASN A 35 14.40 4.44 4.57
C ASN A 35 13.62 3.49 5.51
N TRP A 36 14.13 2.26 5.63
CA TRP A 36 13.51 1.20 6.45
C TRP A 36 13.34 1.55 7.93
N GLY A 37 14.04 2.56 8.44
CA GLY A 37 13.93 2.98 9.84
C GLY A 37 12.64 3.76 10.13
N ASP A 38 12.04 4.36 9.11
CA ASP A 38 10.87 5.24 9.24
C ASP A 38 9.79 4.93 8.18
N LEU A 39 9.92 3.84 7.43
CA LEU A 39 8.95 3.39 6.44
C LEU A 39 7.57 3.12 7.08
N HIS A 40 6.55 3.85 6.65
CA HIS A 40 5.18 3.71 7.18
C HIS A 40 4.11 4.13 6.17
N CYS A 41 2.87 3.69 6.41
CA CYS A 41 1.71 4.11 5.64
C CYS A 41 1.14 5.42 6.21
N THR A 42 1.26 6.49 5.44
CA THR A 42 0.79 7.82 5.81
C THR A 42 -0.73 7.90 5.76
N GLU A 43 -1.32 7.40 4.68
CA GLU A 43 -2.76 7.52 4.43
C GLU A 43 -3.31 6.38 3.55
N VAL A 44 -4.60 6.07 3.74
CA VAL A 44 -5.36 5.24 2.80
C VAL A 44 -6.65 5.98 2.44
N LEU A 45 -6.86 6.21 1.16
CA LEU A 45 -8.00 6.91 0.61
C LEU A 45 -8.86 5.97 -0.21
N TYR A 46 -10.18 6.18 -0.17
CA TYR A 46 -11.08 5.61 -1.16
C TYR A 46 -11.39 6.68 -2.21
N CYS A 47 -11.13 6.36 -3.46
CA CYS A 47 -11.32 7.24 -4.60
C CYS A 47 -12.41 6.67 -5.50
N LEU A 48 -13.32 7.54 -5.91
CA LEU A 48 -14.28 7.30 -6.97
C LEU A 48 -13.98 8.32 -8.06
N ASP A 49 -13.61 7.87 -9.25
CA ASP A 49 -13.42 8.77 -10.38
C ASP A 49 -14.74 9.14 -11.07
N ASP A 50 -14.69 10.08 -12.02
CA ASP A 50 -15.86 10.56 -12.75
C ASP A 50 -16.49 9.49 -13.67
N GLU A 51 -15.77 8.38 -13.91
CA GLU A 51 -16.24 7.23 -14.69
C GLU A 51 -16.90 6.17 -13.79
N GLY A 52 -16.86 6.36 -12.47
CA GLY A 52 -17.43 5.46 -11.49
C GLY A 52 -16.50 4.32 -11.08
N HIS A 53 -15.21 4.38 -11.43
CA HIS A 53 -14.24 3.40 -10.97
C HIS A 53 -13.85 3.66 -9.52
N GLU A 54 -13.95 2.60 -8.72
CA GLU A 54 -13.62 2.60 -7.30
C GLU A 54 -12.19 2.09 -7.11
N ARG A 55 -11.35 2.84 -6.40
CA ARG A 55 -10.00 2.39 -6.03
C ARG A 55 -9.60 2.81 -4.63
N TYR A 56 -8.75 2.02 -3.99
CA TYR A 56 -8.07 2.37 -2.74
C TYR A 56 -6.66 2.88 -3.05
N GLN A 57 -6.39 4.14 -2.71
CA GLN A 57 -5.06 4.72 -2.81
C GLN A 57 -4.33 4.56 -1.47
N VAL A 58 -3.18 3.89 -1.50
CA VAL A 58 -2.32 3.65 -0.34
C VAL A 58 -1.08 4.53 -0.48
N HIS A 59 -0.89 5.44 0.47
CA HIS A 59 0.26 6.33 0.53
C HIS A 59 1.30 5.81 1.53
N ILE A 60 2.55 5.74 1.07
CA ILE A 60 3.69 5.22 1.83
C ILE A 60 4.82 6.25 1.75
N ALA A 61 5.24 6.76 2.90
CA ALA A 61 6.34 7.71 2.98
C ALA A 61 7.70 7.02 3.15
N GLU A 62 8.78 7.80 3.12
CA GLU A 62 10.15 7.35 3.42
C GLU A 62 10.67 6.32 2.39
N CYS A 63 10.18 6.41 1.15
CA CYS A 63 10.65 5.62 0.01
C CYS A 63 10.49 6.36 -1.32
N ASP A 64 11.42 6.14 -2.24
CA ASP A 64 11.43 6.87 -3.52
C ASP A 64 10.14 6.60 -4.34
N PRO A 65 9.58 7.59 -5.06
CA PRO A 65 8.47 7.38 -5.97
C PRO A 65 8.67 6.26 -7.01
N ALA A 66 9.92 5.90 -7.30
CA ALA A 66 10.31 4.83 -8.21
C ALA A 66 10.48 3.44 -7.55
N CYS A 67 10.14 3.27 -6.26
CA CYS A 67 10.21 1.99 -5.53
C CYS A 67 9.19 0.95 -6.05
N GLY A 68 9.39 0.47 -7.28
CA GLY A 68 8.46 -0.39 -7.99
C GLY A 68 8.39 -1.80 -7.43
N GLU A 69 9.45 -2.31 -6.80
CA GLU A 69 9.42 -3.65 -6.17
C GLU A 69 8.57 -3.61 -4.90
N LEU A 70 8.70 -2.55 -4.08
CA LEU A 70 7.86 -2.33 -2.91
C LEU A 70 6.38 -2.16 -3.29
N LYS A 71 6.09 -1.28 -4.28
CA LYS A 71 4.72 -1.08 -4.77
C LYS A 71 4.06 -2.38 -5.20
N ARG A 72 4.76 -3.16 -6.03
CA ARG A 72 4.26 -4.45 -6.51
C ARG A 72 3.99 -5.41 -5.36
N TYR A 73 4.92 -5.53 -4.41
CA TYR A 73 4.74 -6.40 -3.25
C TYR A 73 3.49 -6.06 -2.45
N ILE A 74 3.23 -4.77 -2.20
CA ILE A 74 2.04 -4.33 -1.47
C ILE A 74 0.76 -4.61 -2.28
N ILE A 75 0.73 -4.27 -3.57
CA ILE A 75 -0.43 -4.50 -4.44
C ILE A 75 -0.78 -5.99 -4.52
N GLU A 76 0.19 -6.85 -4.82
CA GLU A 76 -0.02 -8.31 -4.92
C GLU A 76 -0.49 -8.90 -3.58
N SER A 77 0.07 -8.39 -2.47
CA SER A 77 -0.33 -8.83 -1.14
C SER A 77 -1.76 -8.41 -0.80
N LEU A 78 -2.18 -7.19 -1.12
CA LEU A 78 -3.56 -6.74 -0.92
C LEU A 78 -4.52 -7.50 -1.84
N GLN A 79 -4.23 -7.62 -3.13
CA GLN A 79 -5.07 -8.34 -4.09
C GLN A 79 -5.29 -9.82 -3.72
N SER A 80 -4.36 -10.46 -2.99
CA SER A 80 -4.56 -11.83 -2.51
C SER A 80 -5.47 -11.96 -1.29
N HIS A 81 -5.78 -10.86 -0.60
CA HIS A 81 -6.57 -10.83 0.65
C HIS A 81 -7.94 -10.15 0.48
N TYR A 82 -8.12 -9.34 -0.56
CA TYR A 82 -9.33 -8.56 -0.84
C TYR A 82 -10.05 -9.09 -2.09
N ASP A 83 -11.22 -8.53 -2.40
CA ASP A 83 -12.03 -8.96 -3.54
C ASP A 83 -11.31 -8.66 -4.87
N GLU A 84 -11.56 -9.46 -5.91
CA GLU A 84 -10.97 -9.23 -7.24
C GLU A 84 -11.42 -7.90 -7.85
N ASN A 85 -12.53 -7.35 -7.37
CA ASN A 85 -13.06 -6.06 -7.77
C ASN A 85 -12.46 -4.88 -6.98
N ASP A 86 -11.69 -5.13 -5.92
CA ASP A 86 -11.02 -4.08 -5.16
C ASP A 86 -9.73 -3.65 -5.89
N GLU A 87 -9.74 -2.47 -6.50
CA GLU A 87 -8.55 -1.91 -7.15
C GLU A 87 -7.66 -1.18 -6.13
N PHE A 88 -6.35 -1.42 -6.19
CA PHE A 88 -5.36 -0.79 -5.32
C PHE A 88 -4.32 -0.02 -6.13
N GLU A 89 -4.06 1.21 -5.70
CA GLU A 89 -2.99 2.05 -6.21
C GLU A 89 -2.03 2.38 -5.06
N VAL A 90 -0.74 2.09 -5.22
CA VAL A 90 0.28 2.40 -4.20
C VAL A 90 1.13 3.57 -4.65
N ILE A 91 1.06 4.64 -3.87
CA ILE A 91 1.82 5.87 -4.06
C ILE A 91 2.94 5.89 -3.02
N THR A 92 4.18 6.07 -3.48
CA THR A 92 5.35 6.21 -2.62
C THR A 92 5.91 7.61 -2.72
N GLU A 93 6.34 8.16 -1.58
CA GLU A 93 6.89 9.51 -1.47
C GLU A 93 8.09 9.54 -0.50
N TRP A 94 9.01 10.48 -0.75
CA TRP A 94 10.18 10.75 0.09
C TRP A 94 10.09 12.16 0.65
#